data_AF-A0A538BVY6-F1
#
_entry.id   AF-A0A538BVY6-F1
#
_cell.length_a   1.000
_cell.length_b   1.000
_cell.length_c   1.000
_cell.angle_alpha   90.00
_cell.angle_beta   90.00
_cell.angle_gamma   90.00
#
_symmetry.space_group_name_H-M   'P 1'
#
loop_
_entity.id
_entity.type
_entity.pdbx_description
1 polymer ?
#
loop_
_entity_poly.entity_id
_entity_poly.type
_entity_poly.pdbx_seq_one_letter_code
_entity_poly.pdbx_strand_id
1 'polypeptide(L)'
;MELRDVAPGLWIWRAEHPDWAPHLGWPPTVTSTCVESAGEVALLDPLAPPDDATDIWERLDARPPTLVVVLKPDHVRDVDVFGRRYEARAYGPALFWRTDIPEIHLEPIEPGSELPGGLVALYDGRGRNETPLWLPEQRALVFAPFEHVIVSHGEPVHDRAAYERALELPPYG
;
A
#
# COMPACT_ATOMS: atom_id res chain seq x y z
N MET A 1 8.90 -12.08 7.81
CA MET A 1 8.45 -11.53 6.51
C MET A 1 7.46 -12.51 5.89
N GLU A 2 6.40 -12.00 5.29
CA GLU A 2 5.32 -12.78 4.66
C GLU A 2 5.12 -12.26 3.24
N LEU A 3 4.93 -13.15 2.26
CA LEU A 3 4.59 -12.82 0.87
C LEU A 3 3.30 -13.56 0.51
N ARG A 4 2.37 -12.87 -0.14
CA ARG A 4 1.02 -13.42 -0.31
C ARG A 4 0.21 -12.83 -1.47
N ASP A 5 -0.40 -13.71 -2.26
CA ASP A 5 -1.44 -13.34 -3.22
C ASP A 5 -2.79 -13.10 -2.53
N VAL A 6 -3.45 -12.00 -2.89
CA VAL A 6 -4.77 -11.59 -2.37
C VAL A 6 -5.85 -11.86 -3.43
N ALA A 7 -5.58 -11.49 -4.68
CA ALA A 7 -6.45 -11.69 -5.83
C ALA A 7 -5.58 -11.73 -7.11
N PRO A 8 -6.12 -12.12 -8.27
CA PRO A 8 -5.38 -12.00 -9.54
C PRO A 8 -4.84 -10.56 -9.74
N GLY A 9 -3.53 -10.45 -9.94
CA GLY A 9 -2.86 -9.16 -10.09
C GLY A 9 -2.72 -8.34 -8.80
N LEU A 10 -3.03 -8.90 -7.62
CA LEU A 10 -2.90 -8.21 -6.34
C LEU A 10 -2.20 -9.10 -5.32
N TRP A 11 -1.06 -8.64 -4.83
CA TRP A 11 -0.30 -9.34 -3.81
C TRP A 11 0.32 -8.37 -2.82
N ILE A 12 0.66 -8.88 -1.64
CA ILE A 12 1.22 -8.12 -0.55
C ILE A 12 2.49 -8.79 -0.03
N TRP A 13 3.36 -8.00 0.57
CA TRP A 13 4.33 -8.51 1.51
C TRP A 13 4.26 -7.75 2.83
N ARG A 14 4.68 -8.42 3.90
CA ARG A 14 4.66 -7.87 5.25
C ARG A 14 6.01 -8.01 5.90
N ALA A 15 6.48 -6.92 6.50
CA ALA A 15 7.77 -6.83 7.16
C ALA A 15 7.66 -5.98 8.44
N GLU A 16 8.62 -6.17 9.34
CA GLU A 16 8.71 -5.35 10.55
C GLU A 16 9.13 -3.95 10.16
N HIS A 17 8.43 -2.95 10.71
CA HIS A 17 8.78 -1.56 10.48
C HIS A 17 10.05 -1.21 11.28
N PRO A 18 11.10 -0.66 10.64
CA PRO A 18 12.40 -0.45 11.27
C PRO A 18 12.35 0.48 12.49
N ASP A 19 11.54 1.53 12.43
CA ASP A 19 11.36 2.47 13.55
C ASP A 19 10.26 2.10 14.53
N TRP A 20 9.71 0.88 14.47
CA TRP A 20 8.68 0.48 15.42
C TRP A 20 9.24 0.38 16.84
N ALA A 21 8.42 0.76 17.82
CA ALA A 21 8.69 0.54 19.22
C ALA A 21 7.40 0.18 19.99
N PRO A 22 7.49 -0.59 21.11
CA PRO A 22 6.30 -1.08 21.84
C PRO A 22 5.34 0.00 22.36
N HIS A 23 5.80 1.24 22.48
CA HIS A 23 4.98 2.37 22.95
C HIS A 23 4.17 3.02 21.82
N LEU A 24 4.40 2.63 20.56
CA LEU A 24 3.64 3.12 19.41
C LEU A 24 2.30 2.40 19.33
N GLY A 25 1.22 3.13 19.04
CA GLY A 25 -0.15 2.62 19.01
C GLY A 25 -0.53 1.80 17.77
N TRP A 26 0.45 1.25 17.04
CA TRP A 26 0.25 0.48 15.82
C TRP A 26 1.15 -0.78 15.83
N PRO A 27 0.77 -1.88 15.13
CA PRO A 27 1.48 -3.16 15.22
C PRO A 27 2.86 -3.11 14.53
N PRO A 28 3.85 -3.93 14.97
CA PRO A 28 5.21 -3.90 14.42
C PRO A 28 5.28 -4.24 12.93
N THR A 29 4.38 -5.10 12.47
CA THR A 29 4.34 -5.57 11.09
C THR A 29 3.46 -4.66 10.24
N VAL A 30 4.04 -4.10 9.18
CA VAL A 30 3.34 -3.29 8.18
C VAL A 30 3.22 -4.05 6.86
N THR A 31 2.24 -3.65 6.05
CA THR A 31 1.90 -4.29 4.79
C THR A 31 2.24 -3.37 3.63
N SER A 32 2.91 -3.91 2.63
CA SER A 32 3.15 -3.27 1.35
C SER A 32 2.40 -4.02 0.26
N THR A 33 1.84 -3.28 -0.70
CA THR A 33 0.94 -3.84 -1.71
C THR A 33 1.51 -3.64 -3.09
N CYS A 34 1.46 -4.67 -3.93
CA CYS A 34 1.70 -4.58 -5.36
C CYS A 34 0.42 -4.91 -6.11
N VAL A 35 0.03 -4.05 -7.05
CA VAL A 35 -1.13 -4.24 -7.91
C VAL A 35 -0.75 -4.09 -9.37
N GLU A 36 -1.24 -5.00 -10.20
CA GLU A 36 -1.19 -4.91 -11.65
C GLU A 36 -2.57 -4.48 -12.16
N SER A 37 -2.64 -3.41 -12.93
CA SER A 37 -3.91 -2.88 -13.44
C SER A 37 -3.71 -2.15 -14.77
N ALA A 38 -4.50 -2.48 -15.79
CA ALA A 38 -4.44 -1.92 -17.13
C ALA A 38 -3.02 -1.78 -17.75
N GLY A 39 -2.12 -2.72 -17.46
CA GLY A 39 -0.73 -2.73 -17.96
C GLY A 39 0.28 -1.97 -17.10
N GLU A 40 -0.15 -1.32 -16.03
CA GLU A 40 0.71 -0.71 -15.01
C GLU A 40 0.97 -1.67 -13.85
N VAL A 41 2.10 -1.50 -13.17
CA VAL A 41 2.44 -2.19 -11.92
C VAL A 41 2.70 -1.14 -10.86
N ALA A 42 1.82 -1.06 -9.85
CA ALA A 42 1.90 -0.05 -8.79
C ALA A 42 2.28 -0.67 -7.45
N LEU A 43 3.27 -0.07 -6.79
CA LEU A 43 3.57 -0.33 -5.38
C LEU A 43 2.86 0.70 -4.51
N LEU A 44 2.11 0.25 -3.51
CA LEU A 44 1.37 1.11 -2.58
C LEU A 44 1.99 0.99 -1.19
N ASP A 45 2.37 2.13 -0.61
CA ASP A 45 3.06 2.26 0.68
C ASP A 45 4.18 1.21 0.88
N PRO A 46 5.14 1.10 -0.07
CA PRO A 46 6.11 0.04 0.00
C PRO A 46 7.16 0.28 1.09
N LEU A 47 7.47 -0.79 1.82
CA LEU A 47 8.63 -0.92 2.69
C LEU A 47 9.60 -1.88 1.98
N ALA A 48 10.84 -1.46 1.80
CA ALA A 48 11.88 -2.26 1.19
C ALA A 48 12.07 -3.55 2.01
N PRO A 49 11.86 -4.73 1.41
CA PRO A 49 12.21 -5.96 2.10
C PRO A 49 13.75 -6.04 2.23
N PRO A 50 14.28 -6.79 3.22
CA PRO A 50 15.71 -7.02 3.35
C PRO A 50 16.34 -7.54 2.04
N ASP A 51 17.65 -7.31 1.83
CA ASP A 51 18.34 -7.71 0.59
C ASP A 51 18.29 -9.22 0.33
N ASP A 52 18.17 -10.05 1.38
CA ASP A 52 18.05 -11.50 1.28
C ASP A 52 16.61 -12.00 1.03
N ALA A 53 15.65 -11.09 0.89
CA ALA A 53 14.27 -11.36 0.52
C ALA A 53 14.11 -11.67 -0.98
N THR A 54 14.83 -12.68 -1.48
CA THR A 54 14.96 -12.98 -2.91
C THR A 54 13.60 -13.13 -3.60
N ASP A 55 12.64 -13.81 -2.99
CA ASP A 55 11.34 -14.08 -3.63
C ASP A 55 10.55 -12.80 -3.95
N ILE A 56 10.68 -11.75 -3.13
CA ILE A 56 10.00 -10.46 -3.35
C ILE A 56 10.75 -9.68 -4.42
N TRP A 57 12.08 -9.58 -4.31
CA TRP A 57 12.90 -8.87 -5.29
C TRP A 57 12.81 -9.50 -6.68
N GLU A 58 12.87 -10.82 -6.80
CA GLU A 58 12.73 -11.54 -8.07
C GLU A 58 11.35 -11.31 -8.69
N ARG A 59 10.28 -11.30 -7.89
CA ARG A 59 8.92 -11.04 -8.38
C ARG A 59 8.77 -9.61 -8.91
N LEU A 60 9.35 -8.62 -8.21
CA LEU A 60 9.38 -7.24 -8.67
C LEU A 60 10.26 -7.06 -9.91
N ASP A 61 11.43 -7.70 -9.96
CA ASP A 61 12.34 -7.62 -11.11
C ASP A 61 11.76 -8.29 -12.36
N ALA A 62 11.00 -9.38 -12.18
CA ALA A 62 10.32 -10.07 -13.27
C ALA A 62 9.21 -9.22 -13.90
N ARG A 63 8.54 -8.38 -13.10
CA ARG A 63 7.54 -7.39 -13.55
C ARG A 63 7.74 -6.06 -12.83
N PRO A 64 8.68 -5.23 -13.33
CA PRO A 64 9.09 -3.99 -12.67
C PRO A 64 7.91 -3.05 -12.39
N PRO A 65 7.83 -2.49 -11.17
CA PRO A 65 6.92 -1.40 -10.86
C PRO A 65 7.09 -0.22 -11.83
N THR A 66 5.99 0.25 -12.36
CA THR A 66 5.92 1.50 -13.14
C THR A 66 5.52 2.68 -12.26
N LEU A 67 4.83 2.42 -11.15
CA LEU A 67 4.38 3.42 -10.19
C LEU A 67 4.79 3.06 -8.77
N VAL A 68 5.09 4.07 -7.96
CA VAL A 68 5.15 3.98 -6.50
C VAL A 68 4.21 5.03 -5.93
N VAL A 69 3.26 4.62 -5.09
CA VAL A 69 2.20 5.46 -4.56
C VAL A 69 2.26 5.44 -3.04
N VAL A 70 2.41 6.62 -2.44
CA VAL A 70 2.39 6.80 -1.00
C VAL A 70 1.05 7.40 -0.59
N LEU A 71 0.29 6.71 0.25
CA LEU A 71 -1.07 7.10 0.62
C LEU A 71 -1.10 8.07 1.80
N LYS A 72 -0.02 8.17 2.59
CA LYS A 72 0.05 8.99 3.80
C LYS A 72 1.48 9.52 4.03
N PRO A 73 1.67 10.74 4.57
CA PRO A 73 3.00 11.30 4.84
C PRO A 73 3.93 10.40 5.65
N ASP A 74 3.39 9.60 6.57
CA ASP A 74 4.18 8.69 7.43
C ASP A 74 4.81 7.51 6.67
N HIS A 75 4.46 7.30 5.39
CA HIS A 75 4.76 6.09 4.62
C HIS A 75 5.83 6.29 3.54
N VAL A 76 6.49 7.46 3.49
CA VAL A 76 7.44 7.80 2.42
C VAL A 76 8.81 7.11 2.50
N ARG A 77 9.16 6.55 3.66
CA ARG A 77 10.52 6.11 4.04
C ARG A 77 11.34 5.35 2.99
N ASP A 78 10.71 4.48 2.18
CA ASP A 78 11.41 3.68 1.17
C ASP A 78 11.01 4.02 -0.27
N VAL A 79 10.25 5.09 -0.48
CA VAL A 79 9.81 5.50 -1.83
C VAL A 79 11.00 5.71 -2.79
N ASP A 80 12.10 6.25 -2.27
CA ASP A 80 13.34 6.48 -3.01
C ASP A 80 14.00 5.19 -3.50
N VAL A 81 13.93 4.11 -2.72
CA VAL A 81 14.49 2.80 -3.09
C VAL A 81 13.84 2.29 -4.37
N PHE A 82 12.51 2.27 -4.39
CA PHE A 82 11.73 1.75 -5.50
C PHE A 82 11.75 2.70 -6.70
N GLY A 83 11.58 4.00 -6.47
CA GLY A 83 11.61 5.01 -7.54
C GLY A 83 12.93 5.02 -8.29
N ARG A 84 14.06 4.84 -7.60
CA ARG A 84 15.39 4.75 -8.24
C ARG A 84 15.62 3.41 -8.93
N ARG A 85 15.30 2.30 -8.26
CA ARG A 85 15.59 0.97 -8.78
C ARG A 85 14.85 0.69 -10.09
N TYR A 86 13.59 1.12 -10.17
CA TYR A 86 12.71 0.80 -11.29
C TYR A 86 12.40 1.99 -12.20
N GLU A 87 12.99 3.17 -11.93
CA GLU A 87 12.66 4.43 -12.62
C GLU A 87 11.14 4.72 -12.58
N ALA A 88 10.49 4.28 -11.50
CA ALA A 88 9.04 4.34 -11.34
C ALA A 88 8.57 5.77 -11.06
N ARG A 89 7.41 6.13 -11.59
CA ARG A 89 6.76 7.41 -11.30
C ARG A 89 6.23 7.40 -9.87
N ALA A 90 6.64 8.37 -9.07
CA ALA A 90 6.22 8.45 -7.69
C ALA A 90 5.02 9.40 -7.52
N TYR A 91 4.04 8.95 -6.73
CA TYR A 91 2.81 9.66 -6.39
C TYR A 91 2.67 9.70 -4.88
N GLY A 92 2.13 10.78 -4.33
CA GLY A 92 1.78 10.78 -2.91
C GLY A 92 1.40 12.13 -2.32
N PRO A 93 1.51 12.30 -1.00
CA PRO A 93 1.04 13.51 -0.34
C PRO A 93 1.91 14.71 -0.71
N ALA A 94 1.31 15.91 -0.74
CA ALA A 94 2.04 17.15 -0.98
C ALA A 94 2.87 17.64 0.23
N LEU A 95 2.70 17.00 1.40
CA LEU A 95 3.33 17.37 2.67
C LEU A 95 4.04 16.16 3.28
N PHE A 96 5.23 16.40 3.80
CA PHE A 96 6.07 15.40 4.46
C PHE A 96 6.61 15.90 5.79
N TRP A 97 7.07 14.98 6.64
CA TRP A 97 7.80 15.35 7.84
C TRP A 97 9.15 15.96 7.46
N ARG A 98 9.59 16.98 8.20
CA ARG A 98 10.87 17.67 7.92
C ARG A 98 12.10 16.75 7.94
N THR A 99 11.99 15.62 8.62
CA THR A 99 13.05 14.63 8.77
C THR A 99 12.91 13.43 7.85
N ASP A 100 11.87 13.39 7.02
CA ASP A 100 11.52 12.25 6.16
C ASP A 100 11.01 12.80 4.81
N ILE A 101 11.88 13.53 4.11
CA ILE A 101 11.58 14.16 2.82
C ILE A 101 12.15 13.27 1.71
N PRO A 102 11.33 12.78 0.78
CA PRO A 102 11.82 12.01 -0.36
C PRO A 102 12.85 12.78 -1.20
N GLU A 103 13.88 12.09 -1.68
CA GLU A 103 14.84 12.65 -2.63
C GLU A 103 14.25 12.71 -4.06
N ILE A 104 13.40 11.75 -4.44
CA ILE A 104 12.64 11.77 -5.68
C ILE A 104 11.41 12.68 -5.57
N HIS A 105 10.99 13.24 -6.70
CA HIS A 105 9.76 14.02 -6.77
C HIS A 105 8.53 13.10 -6.74
N LEU A 106 7.63 13.35 -5.81
CA LEU A 106 6.30 12.74 -5.77
C LEU A 106 5.30 13.71 -6.41
N GLU A 107 4.60 13.25 -7.44
CA GLU A 107 3.44 13.96 -7.99
C GLU A 107 2.30 13.94 -6.94
N PRO A 108 1.78 15.10 -6.52
CA PRO A 108 0.73 15.15 -5.51
C PRO A 108 -0.54 14.40 -5.94
N ILE A 109 -1.11 13.62 -5.03
CA ILE A 109 -2.45 13.03 -5.19
C ILE A 109 -3.47 13.74 -4.30
N GLU A 110 -4.66 13.97 -4.86
CA GLU A 110 -5.81 14.54 -4.16
C GLU A 110 -7.00 13.58 -4.29
N PRO A 111 -8.02 13.67 -3.40
CA PRO A 111 -9.26 12.93 -3.59
C PRO A 111 -9.87 13.20 -4.99
N GLY A 112 -10.13 12.13 -5.73
CA GLY A 112 -10.61 12.18 -7.11
C GLY A 112 -9.51 12.11 -8.17
N SER A 113 -8.23 12.16 -7.81
CA SER A 113 -7.15 11.89 -8.76
C SER A 113 -7.27 10.49 -9.35
N GLU A 114 -7.18 10.39 -10.68
CA GLU A 114 -7.03 9.13 -11.41
C GLU A 114 -5.55 8.92 -11.72
N LEU A 115 -4.99 7.84 -11.19
CA LEU A 115 -3.61 7.43 -11.44
C LEU A 115 -3.55 6.48 -12.64
N PRO A 116 -2.38 6.31 -13.27
CA PRO A 116 -2.20 5.27 -14.29
C PRO A 116 -2.63 3.89 -13.76
N GLY A 117 -3.18 3.06 -14.64
CA GLY A 117 -3.81 1.79 -14.23
C GLY A 117 -5.27 1.95 -13.79
N GLY A 118 -5.84 3.16 -13.85
CA GLY A 118 -7.23 3.43 -13.46
C GLY A 118 -7.45 3.42 -11.95
N LEU A 119 -6.40 3.60 -11.16
CA LEU A 119 -6.49 3.63 -9.70
C LEU A 119 -7.07 4.98 -9.27
N VAL A 120 -7.98 4.99 -8.30
CA VAL A 120 -8.70 6.21 -7.92
C VAL A 120 -8.43 6.57 -6.47
N ALA A 121 -7.87 7.76 -6.27
CA ALA A 121 -7.66 8.36 -4.97
C ALA A 121 -8.99 8.77 -4.34
N LEU A 122 -9.24 8.39 -3.09
CA LEU A 122 -10.47 8.70 -2.35
C LEU A 122 -10.20 9.66 -1.20
N TYR A 123 -11.27 10.29 -0.71
CA TYR A 123 -11.24 11.08 0.51
C TYR A 123 -11.32 10.17 1.74
N ASP A 124 -10.39 10.31 2.68
CA ASP A 124 -10.30 9.44 3.87
C ASP A 124 -11.42 9.66 4.91
N GLY A 125 -12.10 10.81 4.87
CA GLY A 125 -13.13 11.21 5.82
C GLY A 125 -12.65 11.49 7.25
N ARG A 126 -11.37 11.20 7.57
CA ARG A 126 -10.79 11.28 8.92
C ARG A 126 -9.88 12.50 9.09
N GLY A 127 -9.53 13.18 8.01
CA GLY A 127 -8.63 14.35 8.06
C GLY A 127 -7.22 13.97 8.49
N ARG A 128 -6.76 12.76 8.15
CA ARG A 128 -5.44 12.24 8.54
C ARG A 128 -4.36 12.46 7.48
N ASN A 129 -4.62 13.33 6.50
CA ASN A 129 -3.80 13.51 5.30
C ASN A 129 -3.49 12.17 4.62
N GLU A 130 -4.50 11.31 4.57
CA GLU A 130 -4.42 10.03 3.88
C GLU A 130 -5.28 10.10 2.62
N THR A 131 -4.86 9.37 1.59
CA THR A 131 -5.60 9.24 0.35
C THR A 131 -5.78 7.75 0.03
N PRO A 132 -6.83 7.10 0.57
CA PRO A 132 -7.13 5.71 0.25
C PRO A 132 -7.23 5.49 -1.26
N LEU A 133 -6.83 4.32 -1.73
CA LEU A 133 -6.78 4.02 -3.16
C LEU A 133 -7.76 2.90 -3.52
N TRP A 134 -8.73 3.22 -4.37
CA TRP A 134 -9.62 2.25 -4.98
C TRP A 134 -8.95 1.61 -6.20
N LEU A 135 -8.98 0.28 -6.25
CA LEU A 135 -8.43 -0.56 -7.30
C LEU A 135 -9.59 -1.24 -8.05
N PRO A 136 -10.10 -0.66 -9.15
CA PRO A 136 -11.34 -1.13 -9.77
C PRO A 136 -11.27 -2.56 -10.31
N GLU A 137 -10.16 -2.95 -10.95
CA GLU A 137 -9.98 -4.29 -11.53
C GLU A 137 -9.99 -5.38 -10.44
N GLN A 138 -9.37 -5.11 -9.31
CA GLN A 138 -9.28 -6.02 -8.16
C GLN A 138 -10.50 -5.92 -7.24
N ARG A 139 -11.34 -4.90 -7.42
CA ARG A 139 -12.44 -4.53 -6.51
C ARG A 139 -11.97 -4.36 -5.06
N ALA A 140 -10.79 -3.76 -4.89
CA ALA A 140 -10.11 -3.65 -3.61
C ALA A 140 -9.91 -2.19 -3.21
N LEU A 141 -10.03 -1.90 -1.91
CA LEU A 141 -9.71 -0.61 -1.32
C LEU A 141 -8.47 -0.76 -0.44
N VAL A 142 -7.44 0.03 -0.71
CA VAL A 142 -6.21 0.08 0.09
C VAL A 142 -6.18 1.36 0.88
N PHE A 143 -5.97 1.24 2.19
CA PHE A 143 -6.05 2.35 3.13
C PHE A 143 -5.26 2.05 4.40
N ALA A 144 -4.84 3.10 5.08
CA ALA A 144 -4.11 3.09 6.34
C ALA A 144 -5.05 3.30 7.55
N PRO A 145 -4.52 3.20 8.78
CA PRO A 145 -5.05 2.33 9.82
C PRO A 145 -6.53 2.55 10.14
N PHE A 146 -7.27 1.45 10.25
CA PHE A 146 -8.68 1.41 10.62
C PHE A 146 -8.90 0.54 11.86
N GLU A 147 -9.99 0.82 12.55
CA GLU A 147 -10.45 0.02 13.69
C GLU A 147 -11.59 -0.92 13.30
N HIS A 148 -12.57 -0.37 12.57
CA HIS A 148 -13.76 -1.09 12.12
C HIS A 148 -14.08 -0.74 10.67
N VAL A 149 -14.51 -1.71 9.88
CA VAL A 149 -15.20 -1.50 8.61
C VAL A 149 -16.62 -2.04 8.77
N ILE A 150 -17.59 -1.21 8.38
CA ILE A 150 -19.01 -1.54 8.49
C ILE A 150 -19.53 -1.88 7.10
N VAL A 151 -19.96 -3.14 6.90
CA VAL A 151 -20.56 -3.58 5.63
C VAL A 151 -22.07 -3.53 5.77
N SER A 152 -22.75 -2.74 4.93
CA SER A 152 -24.20 -2.52 5.06
C SER A 152 -25.05 -3.75 4.74
N HIS A 153 -24.47 -4.78 4.13
CA HIS A 153 -25.11 -6.07 3.87
C HIS A 153 -24.31 -7.17 4.59
N GLY A 154 -25.00 -8.01 5.37
CA GLY A 154 -24.37 -9.07 6.17
C GLY A 154 -24.08 -8.65 7.61
N GLU A 155 -23.15 -9.34 8.26
CA GLU A 155 -22.72 -8.99 9.62
C GLU A 155 -22.11 -7.58 9.62
N PRO A 156 -22.58 -6.68 10.50
CA PRO A 156 -22.50 -5.25 10.25
C PRO A 156 -21.10 -4.68 10.43
N VAL A 157 -20.19 -5.33 11.16
CA VAL A 157 -18.89 -4.74 11.53
C VAL A 157 -17.79 -5.79 11.53
N HIS A 158 -16.68 -5.48 10.85
CA HIS A 158 -15.45 -6.27 10.85
C HIS A 158 -14.31 -5.44 11.43
N ASP A 159 -13.55 -6.02 12.37
CA ASP A 159 -12.32 -5.44 12.87
C ASP A 159 -11.14 -5.75 11.94
N ARG A 160 -9.98 -5.13 12.18
CA ARG A 160 -8.74 -5.47 11.45
C ARG A 160 -8.49 -6.97 11.42
N ALA A 161 -8.63 -7.64 12.57
CA ALA A 161 -8.33 -9.05 12.70
C ALA A 161 -9.23 -9.92 11.81
N ALA A 162 -10.49 -9.54 11.60
CA ALA A 162 -11.40 -10.22 10.69
C ALA A 162 -10.96 -10.10 9.24
N TYR A 163 -10.47 -8.95 8.79
CA TYR A 163 -9.91 -8.81 7.44
C TYR A 163 -8.59 -9.55 7.28
N GLU A 164 -7.72 -9.50 8.28
CA GLU A 164 -6.45 -10.26 8.25
C GLU A 164 -6.73 -11.77 8.13
N ARG A 165 -7.69 -12.30 8.90
CA ARG A 165 -8.15 -13.69 8.74
C ARG A 165 -8.81 -13.95 7.39
N ALA A 166 -9.61 -13.01 6.88
CA ALA A 166 -10.28 -13.18 5.59
C ALA A 166 -9.29 -13.33 4.44
N LEU A 167 -8.10 -12.73 4.57
CA LEU A 167 -7.03 -13.00 3.65
C LEU A 167 -6.74 -14.54 3.67
N GLU A 168 -6.57 -15.20 4.81
CA GLU A 168 -6.17 -16.64 4.86
C GLU A 168 -7.23 -17.62 4.31
N LEU A 169 -8.45 -17.15 4.04
CA LEU A 169 -9.53 -17.97 3.54
C LEU A 169 -9.41 -18.19 2.02
N PRO A 170 -9.86 -19.35 1.49
CA PRO A 170 -10.00 -19.52 0.05
C PRO A 170 -10.98 -18.48 -0.52
N PRO A 171 -10.79 -17.99 -1.77
CA PRO A 171 -11.62 -16.96 -2.39
C PRO A 171 -13.13 -17.28 -2.47
N TYR A 172 -13.48 -18.55 -2.26
CA TYR A 172 -14.84 -19.06 -2.20
C TYR A 172 -14.99 -19.93 -0.94
N GLY A 173 -15.18 -19.28 0.21
CA GLY A 173 -15.63 -19.89 1.46
C GLY A 173 -17.11 -19.66 1.67
#